data_AF-A0AAJ7SQ09-F1
#
_entry.id   AF-A0AAJ7SQ09-F1
#
_cell.length_a   1.000
_cell.length_b   1.000
_cell.length_c   1.000
_cell.angle_alpha   90.00
_cell.angle_beta   90.00
_cell.angle_gamma   90.00
#
_symmetry.space_group_name_H-M   'P 1'
#
loop_
_entity.id
_entity.type
_entity.pdbx_description
1 polymer ?
#
loop_
_entity_poly.entity_id
_entity_poly.type
_entity_poly.pdbx_seq_one_letter_code
_entity_poly.pdbx_strand_id
1 'polypeptide(L)'
;MKILKSFSVAARCVVQGDPHYTTFDGLYYDFMGACIYTTAKLCNISSSLPHFNVETKNERFNPSISVLQDVYVDVFGHRITMTTHHILLLDGERVTPPLVLPGMHVSLSGSYLVLMTNFSLTVRFDGYYQVVVSVPMEYAGQLCGLCGNFNGDIDDDLLMPNGSLAASETKLGNSWISDNSSADCDVDFEPPGPCDAEEQAKFESEEFCGKIHDVNGAFQECHAVVNPEQFFITCVLDQCWMDGNEQFLCASMQTYADQCAQHGVIIMWRNDTFCPLECPADSHYESCAPPCPATCSNVTLPGACQQPCGEGCVCDEGFVFSGDKCVPQDQCGCMDDNDLYHPVG
;
A
#
# COMPACT_ATOMS: atom_id res chain seq x y z
N MET A 1 -20.11 19.52 26.78
CA MET A 1 -19.81 19.79 25.36
C MET A 1 -18.95 18.65 24.88
N LYS A 2 -19.53 17.64 24.22
CA LYS A 2 -18.76 16.52 23.65
C LYS A 2 -17.95 17.12 22.50
N ILE A 3 -16.63 17.12 22.63
CA ILE A 3 -15.73 17.46 21.54
C ILE A 3 -15.91 16.33 20.53
N LEU A 4 -16.67 16.60 19.46
CA LEU A 4 -16.60 15.80 18.25
C LEU A 4 -15.16 15.96 17.75
N LYS A 5 -14.33 14.92 17.91
CA LYS A 5 -13.09 14.82 17.14
C LYS A 5 -13.51 14.89 15.68
N SER A 6 -13.20 16.00 15.00
CA SER A 6 -13.23 16.07 13.55
C SER A 6 -12.33 14.95 13.06
N PHE A 7 -12.89 13.94 12.40
CA PHE A 7 -12.08 13.12 11.51
C PHE A 7 -11.54 14.09 10.47
N SER A 8 -10.24 14.38 10.47
CA SER A 8 -9.65 15.11 9.34
C SER A 8 -9.88 14.23 8.12
N VAL A 9 -10.57 14.74 7.11
CA VAL A 9 -10.66 14.06 5.82
C VAL A 9 -9.22 13.97 5.31
N ALA A 10 -8.68 12.75 5.20
CA ALA A 10 -7.37 12.54 4.62
C ALA A 10 -7.57 12.20 3.15
N ALA A 11 -6.78 12.82 2.27
CA ALA A 11 -6.70 12.36 0.89
C ALA A 11 -5.76 11.18 0.78
N ARG A 12 -6.05 10.30 -0.15
CA ARG A 12 -5.34 9.05 -0.34
C ARG A 12 -4.86 8.94 -1.78
N CYS A 13 -3.60 8.58 -1.93
CA CYS A 13 -3.05 8.10 -3.17
C CYS A 13 -2.78 6.60 -3.03
N VAL A 14 -3.10 5.83 -4.06
CA VAL A 14 -2.92 4.38 -4.10
C VAL A 14 -2.03 4.03 -5.28
N VAL A 15 -1.01 3.22 -5.03
CA VAL A 15 -0.18 2.56 -6.04
C VAL A 15 -0.40 1.07 -5.87
N GLN A 16 -0.83 0.37 -6.92
CA GLN A 16 -1.26 -1.03 -6.83
C GLN A 16 -0.78 -1.86 -8.03
N GLY A 17 -0.44 -3.13 -7.81
CA GLY A 17 -0.15 -4.08 -8.88
C GLY A 17 1.09 -3.73 -9.70
N ASP A 18 0.94 -3.76 -11.02
CA ASP A 18 1.98 -3.49 -12.00
C ASP A 18 1.83 -2.12 -12.69
N PRO A 19 2.43 -1.11 -12.07
CA PRO A 19 1.74 -0.30 -11.11
C PRO A 19 0.67 0.59 -11.77
N HIS A 20 -0.55 0.44 -11.27
CA HIS A 20 -1.65 1.38 -11.45
C HIS A 20 -1.61 2.44 -10.35
N TYR A 21 -1.81 3.69 -10.71
CA TYR A 21 -1.85 4.84 -9.81
C TYR A 21 -3.27 5.37 -9.71
N THR A 22 -3.68 5.73 -8.50
CA THR A 22 -4.81 6.62 -8.23
C THR A 22 -4.30 7.78 -7.41
N THR A 23 -4.32 8.99 -7.97
CA THR A 23 -3.80 10.21 -7.31
C THR A 23 -4.69 10.67 -6.15
N PHE A 24 -4.23 11.69 -5.42
CA PHE A 24 -5.01 12.26 -4.32
C PHE A 24 -6.35 12.85 -4.76
N ASP A 25 -6.45 13.34 -6.00
CA ASP A 25 -7.68 13.93 -6.57
C ASP A 25 -8.47 12.92 -7.43
N GLY A 26 -8.00 11.66 -7.49
CA GLY A 26 -8.73 10.53 -8.06
C GLY A 26 -8.43 10.21 -9.52
N LEU A 27 -7.38 10.81 -10.12
CA LEU A 27 -6.91 10.44 -11.45
C LEU A 27 -6.33 9.03 -11.43
N TYR A 28 -6.88 8.15 -12.26
CA TYR A 28 -6.35 6.82 -12.51
C TYR A 28 -5.45 6.83 -13.74
N TYR A 29 -4.27 6.19 -13.64
CA TYR A 29 -3.39 5.95 -14.79
C TYR A 29 -2.42 4.79 -14.54
N ASP A 30 -1.88 4.23 -15.63
CA ASP A 30 -0.95 3.09 -15.59
C ASP A 30 0.47 3.55 -15.99
N PHE A 31 1.50 3.04 -15.31
CA PHE A 31 2.88 3.40 -15.64
C PHE A 31 3.91 2.30 -15.34
N MET A 32 4.42 1.64 -16.39
CA MET A 32 5.29 0.46 -16.28
C MET A 32 6.80 0.78 -16.20
N GLY A 33 7.20 1.84 -15.51
CA GLY A 33 8.63 2.15 -15.34
C GLY A 33 9.30 1.31 -14.24
N ALA A 34 10.56 0.89 -14.43
CA ALA A 34 11.32 0.06 -13.48
C ALA A 34 12.51 0.82 -12.87
N CYS A 35 12.18 1.89 -12.14
CA CYS A 35 13.11 2.74 -11.39
C CYS A 35 12.60 2.99 -9.97
N ILE A 36 13.32 3.83 -9.22
CA ILE A 36 12.78 4.48 -8.02
C ILE A 36 12.11 5.79 -8.44
N TYR A 37 10.85 6.00 -8.05
CA TYR A 37 10.07 7.17 -8.40
C TYR A 37 9.64 7.96 -7.17
N THR A 38 9.58 9.29 -7.29
CA THR A 38 8.93 10.15 -6.28
C THR A 38 7.42 9.96 -6.35
N THR A 39 6.86 9.26 -5.37
CA THR A 39 5.42 9.00 -5.26
C THR A 39 4.69 10.25 -4.78
N ALA A 40 5.12 10.81 -3.64
CA ALA A 40 4.58 12.04 -3.09
C ALA A 40 5.59 12.70 -2.15
N LYS A 41 5.80 14.02 -2.27
CA LYS A 41 6.61 14.79 -1.33
C LYS A 41 6.09 16.21 -1.16
N LEU A 42 6.47 16.86 -0.06
CA LEU A 42 6.20 18.29 0.15
C LEU A 42 7.14 19.11 -0.75
N CYS A 43 6.59 19.83 -1.72
CA CYS A 43 7.38 20.56 -2.72
C CYS A 43 7.36 22.08 -2.50
N ASN A 44 6.39 22.59 -1.75
CA ASN A 44 6.36 23.99 -1.37
C ASN A 44 7.43 24.30 -0.31
N ILE A 45 8.58 24.80 -0.75
CA ILE A 45 9.75 25.15 0.09
C ILE A 45 9.41 26.24 1.14
N SER A 46 8.38 27.05 0.90
CA SER A 46 7.95 28.10 1.83
C SER A 46 6.94 27.61 2.87
N SER A 47 6.53 26.35 2.80
CA SER A 47 5.58 25.75 3.72
C SER A 47 6.18 25.61 5.13
N SER A 48 5.34 25.79 6.15
CA SER A 48 5.67 25.47 7.53
C SER A 48 5.27 24.04 7.92
N LEU A 49 4.72 23.25 6.99
CA LEU A 49 4.32 21.88 7.25
C LEU A 49 5.54 20.97 7.43
N PRO A 50 5.42 19.89 8.23
CA PRO A 50 6.46 18.88 8.32
C PRO A 50 6.79 18.30 6.93
N HIS A 51 8.08 18.25 6.61
CA HIS A 51 8.55 17.69 5.35
C HIS A 51 8.51 16.15 5.38
N PHE A 52 8.14 15.55 4.24
CA PHE A 52 8.29 14.13 3.97
C PHE A 52 8.56 13.89 2.49
N ASN A 53 9.14 12.74 2.16
CA ASN A 53 9.28 12.22 0.80
C ASN A 53 8.93 10.73 0.81
N VAL A 54 7.98 10.30 -0.03
CA VAL A 54 7.65 8.90 -0.27
C VAL A 54 8.12 8.54 -1.67
N GLU A 55 8.89 7.47 -1.77
CA GLU A 55 9.37 6.90 -3.03
C GLU A 55 8.95 5.43 -3.13
N THR A 56 8.63 5.01 -4.34
CA THR A 56 8.35 3.61 -4.66
C THR A 56 9.36 3.09 -5.68
N LYS A 57 9.88 1.90 -5.45
CA LYS A 57 10.73 1.19 -6.40
C LYS A 57 9.92 0.15 -7.13
N ASN A 58 10.05 0.16 -8.44
CA ASN A 58 9.51 -0.87 -9.30
C ASN A 58 10.65 -1.69 -9.92
N GLU A 59 10.44 -2.98 -10.09
CA GLU A 59 11.38 -3.88 -10.78
C GLU A 59 10.69 -4.63 -11.92
N ARG A 60 11.44 -5.01 -12.95
CA ARG A 60 10.90 -5.77 -14.09
C ARG A 60 10.49 -7.17 -13.63
N PHE A 61 9.20 -7.46 -13.76
CA PHE A 61 8.70 -8.83 -13.68
C PHE A 61 8.90 -9.55 -15.01
N ASN A 62 8.63 -8.87 -16.12
CA ASN A 62 8.89 -9.32 -17.48
C ASN A 62 9.27 -8.11 -18.37
N PRO A 63 9.58 -8.28 -19.67
CA PRO A 63 10.02 -7.17 -20.53
C PRO A 63 9.06 -5.97 -20.65
N SER A 64 7.77 -6.17 -20.42
CA SER A 64 6.74 -5.13 -20.56
C SER A 64 6.21 -4.62 -19.21
N ILE A 65 6.37 -5.41 -18.15
CA ILE A 65 5.66 -5.23 -16.89
C ILE A 65 6.65 -5.05 -15.74
N SER A 66 6.42 -4.01 -14.95
CA SER A 66 7.14 -3.75 -13.72
C SER A 66 6.22 -3.90 -12.53
N VAL A 67 6.74 -4.39 -11.41
CA VAL A 67 5.97 -4.59 -10.16
C VAL A 67 6.60 -3.79 -9.04
N LEU A 68 5.77 -3.34 -8.11
CA LEU A 68 6.23 -2.69 -6.89
C LEU A 68 7.11 -3.63 -6.06
N GLN A 69 8.21 -3.11 -5.52
CA GLN A 69 9.20 -3.89 -4.76
C GLN A 69 9.46 -3.30 -3.37
N ASP A 70 9.82 -2.02 -3.32
CA ASP A 70 10.21 -1.34 -2.08
C ASP A 70 9.52 0.02 -1.94
N VAL A 71 9.26 0.41 -0.71
CA VAL A 71 8.76 1.74 -0.33
C VAL A 71 9.78 2.43 0.56
N TYR A 72 10.12 3.66 0.23
CA TYR A 72 11.01 4.50 1.03
C TYR A 72 10.24 5.71 1.55
N VAL A 73 10.41 6.00 2.84
CA VAL A 73 9.81 7.17 3.48
C VAL A 73 10.92 7.94 4.19
N ASP A 74 11.28 9.10 3.64
CA ASP A 74 12.18 10.04 4.30
C ASP A 74 11.36 11.02 5.15
N VAL A 75 11.47 10.91 6.48
CA VAL A 75 10.75 11.75 7.44
C VAL A 75 11.53 11.86 8.75
N PHE A 76 11.46 13.02 9.41
CA PHE A 76 12.19 13.30 10.65
C PHE A 76 13.71 13.02 10.61
N GLY A 77 14.33 13.09 9.43
CA GLY A 77 15.76 12.84 9.25
C GLY A 77 16.16 11.37 9.18
N HIS A 78 15.18 10.46 9.14
CA HIS A 78 15.39 9.02 8.95
C HIS A 78 14.87 8.58 7.58
N ARG A 79 15.44 7.50 7.05
CA ARG A 79 14.90 6.77 5.90
C ARG A 79 14.33 5.45 6.39
N ILE A 80 13.01 5.33 6.31
CA ILE A 80 12.30 4.07 6.57
C ILE A 80 12.14 3.35 5.24
N THR A 81 12.64 2.12 5.16
CA THR A 81 12.45 1.25 4.00
C THR A 81 11.53 0.10 4.39
N MET A 82 10.43 -0.07 3.66
CA MET A 82 9.55 -1.22 3.74
C MET A 82 9.71 -2.02 2.46
N THR A 83 10.22 -3.25 2.55
CA THR A 83 10.40 -4.13 1.39
C THR A 83 9.35 -5.22 1.38
N THR A 84 9.39 -6.06 0.34
CA THR A 84 8.55 -7.26 0.29
C THR A 84 8.69 -8.14 1.55
N HIS A 85 7.65 -8.93 1.86
CA HIS A 85 7.60 -9.79 3.05
C HIS A 85 7.70 -9.03 4.39
N HIS A 86 7.22 -7.78 4.42
CA HIS A 86 7.19 -6.93 5.62
C HIS A 86 8.54 -6.75 6.31
N ILE A 87 9.64 -6.76 5.55
CA ILE A 87 10.96 -6.44 6.10
C ILE A 87 11.08 -4.92 6.23
N LEU A 88 11.38 -4.47 7.45
CA LEU A 88 11.54 -3.07 7.82
C LEU A 88 13.01 -2.72 8.05
N LEU A 89 13.47 -1.63 7.45
CA LEU A 89 14.80 -1.07 7.70
C LEU A 89 14.69 0.37 8.19
N LEU A 90 15.51 0.71 9.19
CA LEU A 90 15.74 2.06 9.67
C LEU A 90 17.17 2.44 9.27
N ASP A 91 17.30 3.45 8.41
CA ASP A 91 18.60 3.97 7.96
C ASP A 91 19.54 2.88 7.39
N GLY A 92 18.97 1.88 6.73
CA GLY A 92 19.68 0.75 6.12
C GLY A 92 19.89 -0.46 7.03
N GLU A 93 19.55 -0.36 8.32
CA GLU A 93 19.65 -1.46 9.28
C GLU A 93 18.29 -2.12 9.49
N ARG A 94 18.24 -3.46 9.44
CA ARG A 94 17.00 -4.21 9.64
C ARG A 94 16.52 -4.08 11.08
N VAL A 95 15.24 -3.76 11.27
CA VAL A 95 14.60 -3.64 12.59
C VAL A 95 13.29 -4.43 12.62
N THR A 96 12.85 -4.80 13.81
CA THR A 96 11.60 -5.56 14.00
C THR A 96 10.46 -4.63 14.40
N PRO A 97 9.32 -4.63 13.70
CA PRO A 97 8.15 -3.87 14.13
C PRO A 97 7.57 -4.42 15.46
N PRO A 98 6.96 -3.57 16.31
CA PRO A 98 6.78 -2.15 16.11
C PRO A 98 8.06 -1.32 16.38
N LEU A 99 8.35 -0.38 15.49
CA LEU A 99 9.39 0.64 15.65
C LEU A 99 8.73 1.93 16.16
N VAL A 100 9.26 2.53 17.23
CA VAL A 100 8.79 3.82 17.76
C VAL A 100 9.93 4.81 17.83
N LEU A 101 9.75 5.97 17.19
CA LEU A 101 10.70 7.07 17.17
C LEU A 101 9.99 8.38 17.54
N PRO A 102 10.71 9.44 17.92
CA PRO A 102 10.09 10.72 18.25
C PRO A 102 9.20 11.24 17.12
N GLY A 103 7.88 11.23 17.34
CA GLY A 103 6.89 11.74 16.39
C GLY A 103 6.45 10.74 15.31
N MET A 104 6.97 9.52 15.27
CA MET A 104 6.51 8.48 14.33
C MET A 104 6.58 7.06 14.90
N HIS A 105 5.80 6.16 14.32
CA HIS A 105 5.93 4.72 14.58
C HIS A 105 5.63 3.92 13.31
N VAL A 106 6.17 2.70 13.27
CA VAL A 106 5.91 1.73 12.21
C VAL A 106 5.49 0.43 12.85
N SER A 107 4.33 -0.11 12.49
CA SER A 107 3.80 -1.35 13.07
C SER A 107 3.03 -2.17 12.05
N LEU A 108 2.81 -3.45 12.35
CA LEU A 108 1.88 -4.28 11.60
C LEU A 108 0.44 -3.92 11.97
N SER A 109 -0.44 -3.81 10.97
CA SER A 109 -1.88 -3.61 11.12
C SER A 109 -2.60 -4.35 10.00
N GLY A 110 -3.17 -5.52 10.32
CA GLY A 110 -3.60 -6.48 9.30
C GLY A 110 -2.40 -6.94 8.47
N SER A 111 -2.58 -7.08 7.16
CA SER A 111 -1.53 -7.46 6.20
C SER A 111 -0.57 -6.33 5.83
N TYR A 112 -0.59 -5.19 6.52
CA TYR A 112 0.21 -4.01 6.17
C TYR A 112 1.27 -3.70 7.22
N LEU A 113 2.47 -3.33 6.76
CA LEU A 113 3.33 -2.41 7.50
C LEU A 113 2.77 -1.00 7.37
N VAL A 114 2.58 -0.34 8.50
CA VAL A 114 1.97 0.99 8.56
C VAL A 114 2.89 1.93 9.31
N LEU A 115 3.42 2.94 8.59
CA LEU A 115 4.07 4.10 9.19
C LEU A 115 3.04 5.17 9.47
N MET A 116 3.05 5.71 10.69
CA MET A 116 2.24 6.86 11.08
C MET A 116 3.10 7.92 11.74
N THR A 117 2.77 9.18 11.47
CA THR A 117 3.42 10.34 12.08
C THR A 117 2.46 11.13 12.96
N ASN A 118 3.00 11.97 13.84
CA ASN A 118 2.24 12.89 14.69
C ASN A 118 1.55 14.03 13.92
N PHE A 119 1.87 14.20 12.64
CA PHE A 119 1.21 15.13 11.72
C PHE A 119 0.25 14.41 10.75
N SER A 120 -0.13 13.17 11.06
CA SER A 120 -1.15 12.39 10.35
C SER A 120 -0.79 11.96 8.92
N LEU A 121 0.49 12.04 8.49
CA LEU A 121 0.95 11.23 7.36
C LEU A 121 0.88 9.76 7.75
N THR A 122 0.25 8.96 6.88
CA THR A 122 0.23 7.50 6.97
C THR A 122 0.73 6.91 5.66
N VAL A 123 1.67 5.95 5.73
CA VAL A 123 2.11 5.15 4.58
C VAL A 123 1.88 3.69 4.92
N ARG A 124 1.06 3.00 4.13
CA ARG A 124 0.74 1.58 4.30
C ARG A 124 1.33 0.81 3.13
N PHE A 125 2.07 -0.26 3.40
CA PHE A 125 2.54 -1.19 2.38
C PHE A 125 2.18 -2.62 2.80
N ASP A 126 1.51 -3.36 1.92
CA ASP A 126 1.10 -4.75 2.16
C ASP A 126 2.27 -5.75 2.05
N GLY A 127 3.46 -5.28 1.70
CA GLY A 127 4.64 -6.13 1.50
C GLY A 127 4.65 -6.85 0.15
N TYR A 128 3.74 -6.50 -0.77
CA TYR A 128 3.67 -7.10 -2.10
C TYR A 128 3.17 -6.11 -3.15
N TYR A 129 1.89 -5.75 -3.14
CA TYR A 129 1.20 -5.17 -4.29
C TYR A 129 0.75 -3.74 -4.13
N GLN A 130 0.56 -3.25 -2.90
CA GLN A 130 -0.20 -2.02 -2.69
C GLN A 130 0.45 -1.09 -1.68
N VAL A 131 0.62 0.15 -2.11
CA VAL A 131 0.98 1.28 -1.26
C VAL A 131 -0.19 2.24 -1.17
N VAL A 132 -0.52 2.65 0.05
CA VAL A 132 -1.48 3.70 0.30
C VAL A 132 -0.80 4.83 1.07
N VAL A 133 -0.70 5.99 0.43
CA VAL A 133 -0.21 7.23 1.06
C VAL A 133 -1.42 8.06 1.45
N SER A 134 -1.57 8.37 2.74
CA SER A 134 -2.63 9.25 3.25
C SER A 134 -2.04 10.50 3.88
N VAL A 135 -2.55 11.66 3.48
CA VAL A 135 -2.12 12.99 3.97
C VAL A 135 -3.32 13.80 4.45
N PRO A 136 -3.16 14.65 5.47
CA PRO A 136 -4.27 15.49 5.93
C PRO A 136 -4.45 16.71 4.99
N MET A 137 -5.65 17.31 4.98
CA MET A 137 -6.02 18.39 4.03
C MET A 137 -5.10 19.61 4.05
N GLU A 138 -4.34 19.82 5.13
CA GLU A 138 -3.37 20.92 5.22
C GLU A 138 -2.32 20.85 4.11
N TYR A 139 -2.00 19.67 3.58
CA TYR A 139 -1.05 19.49 2.47
C TYR A 139 -1.62 19.82 1.09
N ALA A 140 -2.91 20.14 0.98
CA ALA A 140 -3.57 20.38 -0.30
C ALA A 140 -2.87 21.48 -1.11
N GLY A 141 -2.57 21.20 -2.39
CA GLY A 141 -1.85 22.07 -3.31
C GLY A 141 -0.38 22.36 -2.94
N GLN A 142 0.19 21.62 -1.97
CA GLN A 142 1.58 21.77 -1.55
C GLN A 142 2.46 20.57 -1.91
N LEU A 143 1.84 19.50 -2.39
CA LEU A 143 2.50 18.26 -2.76
C LEU A 143 2.90 18.26 -4.24
N CYS A 144 3.84 17.39 -4.57
CA CYS A 144 4.09 16.98 -5.94
C CYS A 144 4.65 15.56 -5.97
N GLY A 145 4.63 14.92 -7.14
CA GLY A 145 5.02 13.54 -7.37
C GLY A 145 4.02 12.83 -8.28
N LEU A 146 4.15 11.52 -8.41
CA LEU A 146 3.22 10.69 -9.18
C LEU A 146 1.79 10.68 -8.61
N CYS A 147 1.61 10.99 -7.33
CA CYS A 147 0.29 11.12 -6.72
C CYS A 147 -0.40 12.47 -6.96
N GLY A 148 0.15 13.33 -7.83
CA GLY A 148 -0.42 14.64 -8.11
C GLY A 148 -0.11 15.68 -7.02
N ASN A 149 -0.85 16.79 -7.04
CA ASN A 149 -0.60 17.93 -6.16
C ASN A 149 -1.64 18.10 -5.03
N PHE A 150 -2.70 17.29 -5.05
CA PHE A 150 -3.79 17.28 -4.07
C PHE A 150 -4.50 18.64 -3.94
N ASN A 151 -4.92 19.25 -5.04
CA ASN A 151 -5.61 20.56 -5.04
C ASN A 151 -7.12 20.45 -5.33
N GLY A 152 -7.61 19.24 -5.62
CA GLY A 152 -8.98 18.94 -6.00
C GLY A 152 -9.28 19.07 -7.49
N ASP A 153 -8.26 19.25 -8.35
CA ASP A 153 -8.35 19.37 -9.80
C ASP A 153 -7.66 18.19 -10.50
N ILE A 154 -8.46 17.19 -10.87
CA ILE A 154 -8.00 15.97 -11.54
C ILE A 154 -7.29 16.25 -12.89
N ASP A 155 -7.57 17.38 -13.54
CA ASP A 155 -7.02 17.70 -14.86
C ASP A 155 -5.55 18.15 -14.80
N ASP A 156 -5.03 18.46 -13.60
CA ASP A 156 -3.64 18.90 -13.41
C ASP A 156 -2.73 17.89 -12.69
N ASP A 157 -3.23 16.69 -12.42
CA ASP A 157 -2.48 15.67 -11.69
C ASP A 157 -1.28 15.07 -12.46
N LEU A 158 -1.22 15.28 -13.79
CA LEU A 158 -0.08 14.88 -14.63
C LEU A 158 0.99 15.97 -14.75
N LEU A 159 1.15 16.83 -13.73
CA LEU A 159 2.21 17.84 -13.68
C LEU A 159 3.59 17.21 -13.47
N MET A 160 4.53 17.59 -14.34
CA MET A 160 5.95 17.27 -14.20
C MET A 160 6.65 18.26 -13.25
N PRO A 161 7.88 17.98 -12.76
CA PRO A 161 8.60 18.88 -11.84
C PRO A 161 8.82 20.31 -12.35
N ASN A 162 8.79 20.51 -13.68
CA ASN A 162 8.94 21.82 -14.30
C ASN A 162 7.62 22.63 -14.37
N GLY A 163 6.52 22.10 -13.85
CA GLY A 163 5.20 22.75 -13.82
C GLY A 163 4.42 22.66 -15.14
N SER A 164 4.86 21.84 -16.10
CA SER A 164 4.10 21.57 -17.33
C SER A 164 3.42 20.21 -17.28
N LEU A 165 2.25 20.11 -17.91
CA LEU A 165 1.53 18.84 -18.06
C LEU A 165 2.32 17.87 -18.95
N ALA A 166 2.41 16.62 -18.51
CA ALA A 166 2.95 15.54 -19.32
C ALA A 166 2.07 15.27 -20.54
N ALA A 167 2.68 14.82 -21.64
CA ALA A 167 1.97 14.46 -22.86
C ALA A 167 1.52 12.98 -22.88
N SER A 168 2.01 12.20 -21.91
CA SER A 168 1.66 10.80 -21.66
C SER A 168 2.10 10.42 -20.25
N GLU A 169 1.53 9.33 -19.74
CA GLU A 169 1.81 8.71 -18.45
C GLU A 169 3.29 8.30 -18.37
N THR A 170 3.84 7.72 -19.43
CA THR A 170 5.28 7.41 -19.53
C THR A 170 6.15 8.65 -19.35
N LYS A 171 5.77 9.78 -19.96
CA LYS A 171 6.52 11.03 -19.84
C LYS A 171 6.41 11.59 -18.43
N LEU A 172 5.25 11.47 -17.78
CA LEU A 172 5.07 11.83 -16.38
C LEU A 172 5.99 10.99 -15.49
N GLY A 173 5.88 9.67 -15.60
CA GLY A 173 6.67 8.70 -14.84
C GLY A 173 8.17 8.96 -14.93
N ASN A 174 8.69 9.10 -16.14
CA ASN A 174 10.10 9.36 -16.39
C ASN A 174 10.56 10.73 -15.87
N SER A 175 9.66 11.71 -15.72
CA SER A 175 9.98 13.01 -15.14
C SER A 175 10.13 12.98 -13.61
N TRP A 176 9.60 11.94 -12.95
CA TRP A 176 9.61 11.76 -11.49
C TRP A 176 10.57 10.67 -11.00
N ILE A 177 11.53 10.25 -11.84
CA ILE A 177 12.62 9.36 -11.41
C ILE A 177 13.38 10.04 -10.26
N SER A 178 13.53 9.33 -9.15
CA SER A 178 14.26 9.80 -7.97
C SER A 178 15.76 9.87 -8.24
N ASP A 179 16.43 10.83 -7.60
CA ASP A 179 17.89 10.92 -7.56
C ASP A 179 18.53 9.68 -6.89
N ASN A 180 17.77 8.92 -6.10
CA ASN A 180 18.20 7.65 -5.50
C ASN A 180 18.16 6.48 -6.50
N SER A 181 17.54 6.65 -7.67
CA SER A 181 17.50 5.62 -8.71
C SER A 181 18.86 5.46 -9.38
N SER A 182 19.15 4.26 -9.88
CA SER A 182 20.32 4.05 -10.72
C SER A 182 20.21 4.84 -12.03
N ALA A 183 21.33 5.38 -12.53
CA ALA A 183 21.35 6.17 -13.77
C ALA A 183 20.93 5.36 -15.00
N ASP A 184 21.12 4.05 -14.96
CA ASP A 184 20.79 3.11 -16.04
C ASP A 184 19.49 2.32 -15.73
N CYS A 185 18.60 2.88 -14.89
CA CYS A 185 17.32 2.22 -14.60
C CYS A 185 16.45 2.13 -15.86
N ASP A 186 15.59 1.12 -15.91
CA ASP A 186 14.86 0.77 -17.12
C ASP A 186 13.59 1.63 -17.25
N VAL A 187 13.66 2.57 -18.21
CA VAL A 187 12.59 3.52 -18.56
C VAL A 187 11.91 3.17 -19.89
N ASP A 188 12.46 2.23 -20.64
CA ASP A 188 12.01 1.85 -21.97
C ASP A 188 11.23 0.54 -21.88
N PHE A 189 9.92 0.61 -22.02
CA PHE A 189 9.06 -0.56 -22.10
C PHE A 189 8.18 -0.47 -23.34
N GLU A 190 7.94 -1.62 -23.96
CA GLU A 190 6.83 -1.76 -24.88
C GLU A 190 5.60 -2.10 -24.04
N PRO A 191 4.58 -1.21 -23.97
CA PRO A 191 3.39 -1.51 -23.21
C PRO A 191 2.77 -2.80 -23.74
N PRO A 192 2.27 -3.66 -22.86
CA PRO A 192 1.64 -4.89 -23.28
C PRO A 192 0.47 -4.59 -24.23
N GLY A 193 0.27 -5.46 -25.21
CA GLY A 193 -0.84 -5.36 -26.14
C GLY A 193 -2.20 -5.52 -25.44
N PRO A 194 -3.32 -5.28 -26.15
CA PRO A 194 -4.63 -5.62 -25.63
C PRO A 194 -4.74 -7.14 -25.41
N CYS A 195 -5.57 -7.53 -24.45
CA CYS A 195 -5.90 -8.92 -24.22
C CYS A 195 -6.50 -9.56 -25.49
N ASP A 196 -6.17 -10.82 -25.77
CA ASP A 196 -6.83 -11.53 -26.84
C ASP A 196 -8.28 -11.91 -26.47
N ALA A 197 -9.13 -12.15 -27.47
CA ALA A 197 -10.56 -12.35 -27.23
C ALA A 197 -10.88 -13.66 -26.46
N GLU A 198 -10.03 -14.68 -26.54
CA GLU A 198 -10.22 -15.95 -25.84
C GLU A 198 -9.77 -15.83 -24.37
N GLU A 199 -8.61 -15.23 -24.13
CA GLU A 199 -8.12 -14.85 -22.81
C GLU A 199 -9.10 -13.92 -22.10
N GLN A 200 -9.56 -12.88 -22.78
CA GLN A 200 -10.52 -11.93 -22.23
C GLN A 200 -11.78 -12.66 -21.77
N ALA A 201 -12.40 -13.48 -22.63
CA ALA A 201 -13.60 -14.24 -22.28
C ALA A 201 -13.36 -15.20 -21.10
N LYS A 202 -12.16 -15.79 -20.98
CA LYS A 202 -11.77 -16.63 -19.84
C LYS A 202 -11.68 -15.80 -18.56
N PHE A 203 -10.97 -14.68 -18.55
CA PHE A 203 -10.72 -13.89 -17.35
C PHE A 203 -11.93 -13.06 -16.91
N GLU A 204 -12.87 -12.75 -17.81
CA GLU A 204 -14.18 -12.18 -17.48
C GLU A 204 -15.11 -13.15 -16.73
N SER A 205 -14.79 -14.46 -16.70
CA SER A 205 -15.63 -15.47 -16.04
C SER A 205 -15.64 -15.37 -14.51
N GLU A 206 -16.66 -15.96 -13.88
CA GLU A 206 -16.81 -16.03 -12.42
C GLU A 206 -15.70 -16.83 -11.71
N GLU A 207 -14.88 -17.59 -12.44
CA GLU A 207 -13.71 -18.26 -11.88
C GLU A 207 -12.55 -17.29 -11.62
N PHE A 208 -12.52 -16.17 -12.36
CA PHE A 208 -11.47 -15.15 -12.32
C PHE A 208 -12.05 -13.78 -11.90
N CYS A 209 -11.96 -12.76 -12.76
CA CYS A 209 -12.32 -11.38 -12.44
C CYS A 209 -13.83 -11.17 -12.31
N GLY A 210 -14.66 -12.03 -12.91
CA GLY A 210 -16.12 -11.98 -12.82
C GLY A 210 -16.65 -12.02 -11.39
N LYS A 211 -15.87 -12.53 -10.42
CA LYS A 211 -16.22 -12.50 -8.99
C LYS A 211 -16.45 -11.09 -8.45
N ILE A 212 -15.76 -10.09 -9.00
CA ILE A 212 -15.91 -8.68 -8.62
C ILE A 212 -17.33 -8.19 -8.95
N HIS A 213 -17.97 -8.73 -9.99
CA HIS A 213 -19.32 -8.37 -10.43
C HIS A 213 -20.43 -9.28 -9.91
N ASP A 214 -20.10 -10.39 -9.23
CA ASP A 214 -21.11 -11.32 -8.75
C ASP A 214 -21.99 -10.69 -7.65
N VAL A 215 -23.22 -10.36 -8.03
CA VAL A 215 -24.24 -9.75 -7.16
C VAL A 215 -24.75 -10.69 -6.06
N ASN A 216 -24.44 -11.99 -6.14
CA ASN A 216 -24.72 -12.96 -5.07
C ASN A 216 -23.44 -13.45 -4.38
N GLY A 217 -22.28 -12.91 -4.77
CA GLY A 217 -20.96 -13.32 -4.29
C GLY A 217 -20.52 -12.59 -3.03
N ALA A 218 -19.27 -12.85 -2.62
CA ALA A 218 -18.67 -12.25 -1.43
C ALA A 218 -18.56 -10.72 -1.50
N PHE A 219 -18.47 -10.17 -2.71
CA PHE A 219 -18.32 -8.74 -2.95
C PHE A 219 -19.65 -7.97 -3.06
N GLN A 220 -20.80 -8.63 -2.96
CA GLN A 220 -22.12 -8.00 -3.19
C GLN A 220 -22.36 -6.76 -2.32
N GLU A 221 -21.91 -6.78 -1.06
CA GLU A 221 -22.10 -5.66 -0.13
C GLU A 221 -21.28 -4.44 -0.54
N CYS A 222 -20.18 -4.66 -1.28
CA CYS A 222 -19.29 -3.63 -1.73
C CYS A 222 -19.85 -2.77 -2.87
N HIS A 223 -20.67 -3.37 -3.73
CA HIS A 223 -21.24 -2.70 -4.90
C HIS A 223 -22.07 -1.46 -4.53
N ALA A 224 -22.58 -1.40 -3.29
CA ALA A 224 -23.32 -0.26 -2.78
C ALA A 224 -22.45 0.96 -2.44
N VAL A 225 -21.15 0.76 -2.21
CA VAL A 225 -20.22 1.80 -1.74
C VAL A 225 -19.06 2.07 -2.70
N VAL A 226 -18.65 1.08 -3.50
CA VAL A 226 -17.57 1.19 -4.49
C VAL A 226 -18.05 0.61 -5.82
N ASN A 227 -17.95 1.39 -6.89
CA ASN A 227 -18.27 0.92 -8.25
C ASN A 227 -17.22 -0.12 -8.68
N PRO A 228 -17.63 -1.37 -9.03
CA PRO A 228 -16.69 -2.43 -9.37
C PRO A 228 -16.06 -2.30 -10.77
N GLU A 229 -16.61 -1.51 -11.67
CA GLU A 229 -16.29 -1.57 -13.10
C GLU A 229 -14.78 -1.40 -13.40
N GLN A 230 -14.14 -0.39 -12.81
CA GLN A 230 -12.71 -0.15 -13.05
C GLN A 230 -11.85 -1.29 -12.48
N PHE A 231 -12.21 -1.85 -11.32
CA PHE A 231 -11.49 -2.97 -10.72
C PHE A 231 -11.63 -4.25 -11.54
N PHE A 232 -12.81 -4.48 -12.12
CA PHE A 232 -13.03 -5.59 -13.04
C PHE A 232 -12.20 -5.46 -14.32
N ILE A 233 -12.22 -4.28 -14.96
CA ILE A 233 -11.44 -4.03 -16.18
C ILE A 233 -9.95 -4.21 -15.93
N THR A 234 -9.41 -3.58 -14.87
CA THR A 234 -8.00 -3.72 -14.50
C THR A 234 -7.65 -5.18 -14.19
N CYS A 235 -8.45 -5.89 -13.40
CA CYS A 235 -8.23 -7.32 -13.12
C CYS A 235 -8.10 -8.16 -14.39
N VAL A 236 -8.99 -7.96 -15.37
CA VAL A 236 -8.95 -8.72 -16.64
C VAL A 236 -7.67 -8.41 -17.40
N LEU A 237 -7.29 -7.13 -17.51
CA LEU A 237 -6.05 -6.73 -18.18
C LEU A 237 -4.83 -7.35 -17.50
N ASP A 238 -4.71 -7.24 -16.18
CA ASP A 238 -3.60 -7.80 -15.42
C ASP A 238 -3.51 -9.31 -15.61
N GLN A 239 -4.65 -10.01 -15.60
CA GLN A 239 -4.66 -11.45 -15.86
C GLN A 239 -4.16 -11.82 -17.26
N CYS A 240 -4.48 -11.04 -18.29
CA CYS A 240 -3.95 -11.27 -19.64
C CYS A 240 -2.44 -10.97 -19.69
N TRP A 241 -2.04 -9.83 -19.13
CA TRP A 241 -0.65 -9.37 -19.11
C TRP A 241 0.28 -10.28 -18.30
N MET A 242 -0.28 -10.99 -17.32
CA MET A 242 0.43 -11.86 -16.40
C MET A 242 0.20 -13.35 -16.66
N ASP A 243 -0.33 -13.73 -17.82
CA ASP A 243 -0.57 -15.12 -18.23
C ASP A 243 -1.39 -15.92 -17.19
N GLY A 244 -2.43 -15.29 -16.64
CA GLY A 244 -3.33 -15.87 -15.65
C GLY A 244 -2.69 -16.15 -14.28
N ASN A 245 -1.65 -15.40 -13.92
CA ASN A 245 -0.98 -15.56 -12.63
C ASN A 245 -1.96 -15.31 -11.46
N GLU A 246 -2.16 -16.35 -10.64
CA GLU A 246 -3.08 -16.34 -9.49
C GLU A 246 -2.74 -15.24 -8.47
N GLN A 247 -1.45 -14.92 -8.30
CA GLN A 247 -1.01 -13.89 -7.34
C GLN A 247 -1.58 -12.51 -7.71
N PHE A 248 -1.64 -12.19 -9.00
CA PHE A 248 -2.19 -10.92 -9.51
C PHE A 248 -3.72 -10.91 -9.49
N LEU A 249 -4.36 -12.06 -9.67
CA LEU A 249 -5.80 -12.21 -9.45
C LEU A 249 -6.14 -11.89 -8.01
N CYS A 250 -5.41 -12.48 -7.06
CA CYS A 250 -5.60 -12.24 -5.63
C CYS A 250 -5.31 -10.79 -5.24
N ALA A 251 -4.29 -10.16 -5.84
CA ALA A 251 -3.98 -8.74 -5.63
C ALA A 251 -5.12 -7.82 -6.10
N SER A 252 -5.71 -8.11 -7.26
CA SER A 252 -6.89 -7.39 -7.77
C SER A 252 -8.10 -7.52 -6.84
N MET A 253 -8.38 -8.73 -6.36
CA MET A 253 -9.48 -9.00 -5.44
C MET A 253 -9.27 -8.31 -4.08
N GLN A 254 -8.05 -8.39 -3.54
CA GLN A 254 -7.67 -7.72 -2.30
C GLN A 254 -7.83 -6.21 -2.43
N THR A 255 -7.38 -5.63 -3.53
CA THR A 255 -7.50 -4.20 -3.81
C THR A 255 -8.96 -3.73 -3.75
N TYR A 256 -9.89 -4.48 -4.37
CA TYR A 256 -11.31 -4.14 -4.30
C TYR A 256 -11.88 -4.30 -2.88
N ALA A 257 -11.47 -5.35 -2.15
CA ALA A 257 -11.84 -5.55 -0.75
C ALA A 257 -11.33 -4.42 0.17
N ASP A 258 -10.12 -3.94 -0.05
CA ASP A 258 -9.52 -2.86 0.73
C ASP A 258 -10.24 -1.53 0.49
N GLN A 259 -10.62 -1.25 -0.75
CA GLN A 259 -11.45 -0.07 -1.06
C GLN A 259 -12.82 -0.19 -0.39
N CYS A 260 -13.39 -1.39 -0.34
CA CYS A 260 -14.59 -1.66 0.43
C CYS A 260 -14.45 -1.32 1.92
N ALA A 261 -13.37 -1.83 2.53
CA ALA A 261 -13.08 -1.66 3.95
C ALA A 261 -12.90 -0.18 4.31
N GLN A 262 -12.34 0.62 3.40
CA GLN A 262 -12.24 2.08 3.56
C GLN A 262 -13.60 2.79 3.67
N HIS A 263 -14.64 2.22 3.07
CA HIS A 263 -16.03 2.66 3.21
C HIS A 263 -16.78 1.99 4.38
N GLY A 264 -16.07 1.24 5.22
CA GLY A 264 -16.61 0.58 6.41
C GLY A 264 -17.32 -0.73 6.13
N VAL A 265 -17.19 -1.28 4.92
CA VAL A 265 -17.76 -2.58 4.53
C VAL A 265 -16.64 -3.62 4.53
N ILE A 266 -16.60 -4.45 5.57
CA ILE A 266 -15.61 -5.53 5.71
C ILE A 266 -16.19 -6.82 5.17
N ILE A 267 -15.54 -7.39 4.16
CA ILE A 267 -16.01 -8.59 3.46
C ILE A 267 -15.06 -9.78 3.68
N MET A 268 -15.62 -10.98 3.77
CA MET A 268 -14.85 -12.23 3.79
C MET A 268 -14.90 -12.83 2.38
N TRP A 269 -13.85 -12.59 1.61
CA TRP A 269 -13.77 -12.98 0.19
C TRP A 269 -12.80 -14.13 -0.08
N ARG A 270 -11.79 -14.30 0.78
CA ARG A 270 -10.85 -15.43 0.72
C ARG A 270 -11.46 -16.70 1.30
N ASN A 271 -11.02 -17.84 0.78
CA ASN A 271 -11.32 -19.16 1.34
C ASN A 271 -10.23 -20.17 0.97
N ASP A 272 -10.33 -21.40 1.47
CA ASP A 272 -9.35 -22.48 1.26
C ASP A 272 -9.06 -22.80 -0.22
N THR A 273 -9.96 -22.42 -1.13
CA THR A 273 -9.87 -22.70 -2.57
C THR A 273 -9.67 -21.45 -3.43
N PHE A 274 -9.78 -20.25 -2.87
CA PHE A 274 -9.66 -18.99 -3.60
C PHE A 274 -8.87 -17.98 -2.80
N CYS A 275 -7.63 -17.73 -3.26
CA CYS A 275 -6.71 -16.78 -2.66
C CYS A 275 -6.50 -16.97 -1.15
N PRO A 276 -6.20 -18.20 -0.66
CA PRO A 276 -5.95 -18.42 0.76
C PRO A 276 -4.78 -17.54 1.24
N LEU A 277 -4.93 -16.97 2.43
CA LEU A 277 -3.87 -16.21 3.08
C LEU A 277 -3.20 -17.11 4.12
N GLU A 278 -1.93 -17.44 3.88
CA GLU A 278 -1.15 -18.27 4.79
C GLU A 278 -0.70 -17.45 6.01
N CYS A 279 -1.11 -17.90 7.19
CA CYS A 279 -0.70 -17.31 8.45
C CYS A 279 0.42 -18.14 9.11
N PRO A 280 1.32 -17.51 9.89
CA PRO A 280 2.37 -18.23 10.59
C PRO A 280 1.79 -19.27 11.57
N ALA A 281 2.62 -20.21 12.02
CA ALA A 281 2.22 -21.15 13.06
C ALA A 281 1.67 -20.40 14.29
N ASP A 282 0.69 -21.02 14.95
CA ASP A 282 0.02 -20.48 16.14
C ASP A 282 -0.73 -19.16 15.88
N SER A 283 -1.32 -19.05 14.69
CA SER A 283 -2.14 -17.92 14.26
C SER A 283 -3.19 -18.33 13.21
N HIS A 284 -4.17 -17.47 12.98
CA HIS A 284 -5.22 -17.68 12.00
C HIS A 284 -5.56 -16.40 11.23
N TYR A 285 -6.21 -16.56 10.08
CA TYR A 285 -6.70 -15.46 9.25
C TYR A 285 -7.96 -14.83 9.84
N GLU A 286 -8.03 -13.50 9.82
CA GLU A 286 -9.24 -12.73 10.05
C GLU A 286 -9.42 -11.66 8.96
N SER A 287 -10.66 -11.45 8.50
CA SER A 287 -10.98 -10.33 7.60
C SER A 287 -10.97 -8.96 8.30
N CYS A 288 -10.90 -8.95 9.64
CA CYS A 288 -10.94 -7.77 10.49
C CYS A 288 -9.97 -7.91 11.66
N ALA A 289 -8.70 -8.17 11.37
CA ALA A 289 -7.64 -8.22 12.37
C ALA A 289 -7.49 -6.85 13.09
N PRO A 290 -7.24 -6.85 14.40
CA PRO A 290 -7.13 -5.61 15.16
C PRO A 290 -5.94 -4.76 14.68
N PRO A 291 -6.09 -3.42 14.64
CA PRO A 291 -5.04 -2.51 14.15
C PRO A 291 -3.77 -2.47 15.01
N CYS A 292 -3.86 -2.97 16.25
CA CYS A 292 -2.74 -3.12 17.17
C CYS A 292 -2.76 -4.53 17.75
N PRO A 293 -2.14 -5.51 17.08
CA PRO A 293 -2.02 -6.84 17.64
C PRO A 293 -1.06 -6.83 18.86
N ALA A 294 -1.21 -7.82 19.74
CA ALA A 294 -0.28 -8.00 20.85
C ALA A 294 1.11 -8.41 20.33
N THR A 295 2.16 -7.76 20.82
CA THR A 295 3.55 -7.99 20.40
C THR A 295 4.46 -8.16 21.61
N CYS A 296 5.60 -8.82 21.40
CA CYS A 296 6.60 -9.06 22.43
C CYS A 296 7.19 -7.78 23.05
N SER A 297 7.22 -6.67 22.30
CA SER A 297 7.74 -5.39 22.80
C SER A 297 6.78 -4.68 23.76
N ASN A 298 5.50 -5.11 23.82
CA ASN A 298 4.44 -4.55 24.66
C ASN A 298 4.34 -3.01 24.60
N VAL A 299 4.68 -2.45 23.43
CA VAL A 299 4.71 -1.01 23.19
C VAL A 299 3.29 -0.51 22.98
N THR A 300 2.90 0.53 23.73
CA THR A 300 1.64 1.23 23.50
C THR A 300 1.83 2.25 22.38
N LEU A 301 1.06 2.12 21.30
CA LEU A 301 1.09 3.03 20.15
C LEU A 301 -0.10 4.01 20.23
N PRO A 302 0.10 5.28 20.65
CA PRO A 302 -0.99 6.24 20.79
C PRO A 302 -1.64 6.51 19.42
N GLY A 303 -2.96 6.32 19.33
CA GLY A 303 -3.74 6.61 18.12
C GLY A 303 -3.73 5.51 17.05
N ALA A 304 -2.69 4.67 16.99
CA ALA A 304 -2.61 3.53 16.07
C ALA A 304 -3.78 2.55 16.29
N CYS A 305 -4.13 2.30 17.55
CA CYS A 305 -5.17 1.33 17.90
C CYS A 305 -6.59 1.86 17.74
N GLN A 306 -6.75 3.09 17.24
CA GLN A 306 -8.05 3.72 16.94
C GLN A 306 -8.38 3.64 15.45
N GLN A 307 -7.51 3.03 14.64
CA GLN A 307 -7.74 2.81 13.23
C GLN A 307 -8.79 1.71 13.00
N PRO A 308 -9.42 1.67 11.81
CA PRO A 308 -10.22 0.52 11.39
C PRO A 308 -9.37 -0.76 11.44
N CYS A 309 -10.04 -1.90 11.68
CA CYS A 309 -9.41 -3.20 11.46
C CYS A 309 -9.04 -3.38 9.98
N GLY A 310 -8.14 -4.32 9.71
CA GLY A 310 -7.79 -4.71 8.34
C GLY A 310 -7.69 -6.22 8.23
N GLU A 311 -7.85 -6.74 7.02
CA GLU A 311 -7.58 -8.15 6.73
C GLU A 311 -6.15 -8.52 7.14
N GLY A 312 -5.93 -9.67 7.78
CA GLY A 312 -4.59 -10.16 8.10
C GLY A 312 -4.59 -11.34 9.09
N CYS A 313 -3.39 -11.70 9.55
CA CYS A 313 -3.21 -12.77 10.53
C CYS A 313 -3.29 -12.27 11.97
N VAL A 314 -3.86 -13.09 12.85
CA VAL A 314 -3.98 -12.85 14.28
C VAL A 314 -3.41 -14.04 15.04
N CYS A 315 -2.47 -13.78 15.96
CA CYS A 315 -1.94 -14.82 16.85
C CYS A 315 -3.05 -15.44 17.70
N ASP A 316 -2.98 -16.75 17.90
CA ASP A 316 -3.93 -17.48 18.73
C ASP A 316 -3.84 -17.07 20.21
N GLU A 317 -4.87 -17.39 20.99
CA GLU A 317 -4.90 -17.07 22.42
C GLU A 317 -3.67 -17.66 23.15
N GLY A 318 -2.91 -16.79 23.83
CA GLY A 318 -1.68 -17.16 24.53
C GLY A 318 -0.39 -16.89 23.75
N PHE A 319 -0.50 -16.47 22.48
CA PHE A 319 0.62 -16.11 21.62
C PHE A 319 0.64 -14.61 21.30
N VAL A 320 1.82 -14.08 21.01
CA VAL A 320 2.06 -12.68 20.62
C VAL A 320 3.04 -12.61 19.46
N PHE A 321 2.97 -11.54 18.67
CA PHE A 321 3.91 -11.35 17.57
C PHE A 321 5.33 -11.06 18.07
N SER A 322 6.28 -11.82 17.56
CA SER A 322 7.73 -11.59 17.63
C SER A 322 8.27 -11.43 16.22
N GLY A 323 8.11 -10.22 15.66
CA GLY A 323 8.35 -9.98 14.23
C GLY A 323 7.25 -10.61 13.38
N ASP A 324 7.62 -11.57 12.54
CA ASP A 324 6.76 -12.28 11.58
C ASP A 324 6.16 -13.59 12.13
N LYS A 325 6.40 -13.91 13.41
CA LYS A 325 5.97 -15.17 14.04
C LYS A 325 5.14 -14.92 15.28
N CYS A 326 4.22 -15.84 15.57
CA CYS A 326 3.53 -15.90 16.84
C CYS A 326 4.29 -16.82 17.79
N VAL A 327 4.61 -16.31 18.98
CA VAL A 327 5.33 -17.06 20.02
C VAL A 327 4.64 -16.89 21.38
N PRO A 328 4.77 -17.84 22.30
CA PRO A 328 4.38 -17.64 23.69
C PRO A 328 5.13 -16.43 24.30
N GLN A 329 4.47 -15.68 25.17
CA GLN A 329 5.04 -14.47 25.78
C GLN A 329 6.38 -14.71 26.51
N ASP A 330 6.58 -15.91 27.07
CA ASP A 330 7.81 -16.30 27.76
C ASP A 330 8.96 -16.71 26.82
N GLN A 331 8.69 -16.77 25.51
CA GLN A 331 9.67 -17.01 24.44
C GLN A 331 9.98 -15.75 23.62
N CYS A 332 9.51 -14.59 24.07
CA CYS A 332 9.92 -13.31 23.52
C CYS A 332 11.44 -13.11 23.65
N GLY A 333 12.02 -12.41 22.69
CA GLY A 333 13.42 -12.01 22.68
C GLY A 333 13.72 -10.86 23.64
N CYS A 334 14.66 -10.00 23.29
CA CYS A 334 15.12 -8.91 24.15
C CYS A 334 14.95 -7.53 23.53
N MET A 335 14.97 -6.51 24.38
CA MET A 335 15.08 -5.11 23.98
C MET A 335 16.55 -4.68 24.09
N ASP A 336 17.04 -3.90 23.13
CA ASP A 336 18.36 -3.26 23.22
C ASP A 336 18.32 -1.91 23.95
N ASP A 337 19.48 -1.26 24.07
CA ASP A 337 19.64 0.03 24.75
C ASP A 337 18.91 1.19 24.03
N ASN A 338 18.44 0.99 22.80
CA ASN A 338 17.68 1.94 22.01
C ASN A 338 16.17 1.62 22.01
N ASP A 339 15.71 0.74 22.91
CA ASP A 339 14.33 0.25 22.96
C ASP A 339 13.89 -0.44 21.65
N LEU A 340 14.80 -1.05 20.90
CA LEU A 340 14.47 -1.89 19.75
C LEU A 340 14.36 -3.35 20.15
N TYR A 341 13.32 -4.01 19.64
CA TYR A 341 13.08 -5.43 19.89
C TYR A 341 13.89 -6.33 18.94
N HIS A 342 14.51 -7.35 19.52
CA HIS A 342 15.28 -8.39 18.83
C HIS A 342 14.65 -9.75 19.12
N PRO A 343 14.04 -10.42 18.12
CA PRO A 343 13.56 -11.79 18.24
C PRO A 343 14.65 -12.77 18.69
N VAL A 344 14.26 -13.90 19.26
CA VAL A 344 15.19 -15.00 19.58
C VAL A 344 15.74 -15.61 18.29
N GLY A 345 17.06 -15.56 18.08
CA GLY A 345 17.77 -16.16 16.93
C GLY A 345 18.90 -15.29 16.45
#